data_AF-A0A9C6SY52-F1
#
_entry.id   AF-A0A9C6SY52-F1
#
_cell.length_a   1.000
_cell.length_b   1.000
_cell.length_c   1.000
_cell.angle_alpha   90.00
_cell.angle_beta   90.00
_cell.angle_gamma   90.00
#
_symmetry.space_group_name_H-M   'P 1'
#
loop_
_entity.id
_entity.type
_entity.pdbx_description
1 polymer ?
#
loop_
_entity_poly.entity_id
_entity_poly.type
_entity_poly.pdbx_seq_one_letter_code
_entity_poly.pdbx_strand_id
1 'polypeptide(L)'
;MHVSKEIIIAVLAIQMVSSESEGLPGILGGIENVANSATTFLNTAVETPRNLLINATKLTTGYIDSAASKGLELKIRRFIDKLRTRMPYGIPELGIPPLEPYRLDELDIHVDNLDIGNISIVLEDIVLYNLSTFVINKAKLSLIGPTFAANISIPEIYAEGLYNISGVLGNTVDLKGAGSFKANVYDFQLYVNSLLGFHKGVYLKTFDMDFSLRSIDINLGNFMDDDELSDVMNKVFKELTPKVIEVIKPDILPGIQSYVGSKINETVHQITLKDIISVLGNNEIREFTHIIAV
;
A
#
# COMPACT_ATOMS: atom_id res chain seq x y z
N MET A 1 -1.93 13.26 26.48
CA MET A 1 -1.71 13.85 25.14
C MET A 1 -0.22 14.05 24.94
N HIS A 2 0.43 13.13 24.23
CA HIS A 2 1.80 13.35 23.75
C HIS A 2 1.66 13.66 22.27
N VAL A 3 1.72 14.95 21.93
CA VAL A 3 2.00 15.39 20.57
C VAL A 3 3.38 14.80 20.23
N SER A 4 3.47 14.05 19.13
CA SER A 4 4.75 13.45 18.74
C SER A 4 5.80 14.56 18.57
N LYS A 5 7.02 14.32 19.07
CA LYS A 5 8.16 15.23 18.86
C LYS A 5 8.39 15.55 17.38
N GLU A 6 7.98 14.66 16.48
CA GLU A 6 8.05 14.87 15.04
C GLU A 6 7.13 16.02 14.57
N ILE A 7 5.93 16.16 15.14
CA ILE A 7 4.98 17.26 14.83
C ILE A 7 5.55 18.60 15.31
N ILE A 8 6.18 18.61 16.49
CA ILE A 8 6.83 19.82 17.01
C ILE A 8 8.00 20.23 16.12
N ILE A 9 8.80 19.27 15.62
CA ILE A 9 9.94 19.54 14.74
C ILE A 9 9.48 20.09 13.38
N ALA A 10 8.40 19.57 12.82
CA ALA A 10 7.79 20.09 11.61
C ALA A 10 7.25 21.51 11.75
N VAL A 11 6.48 21.75 12.81
CA VAL A 11 5.98 23.09 13.15
C VAL A 11 7.15 24.05 13.39
N LEU A 12 8.23 23.61 14.04
CA LEU A 12 9.45 24.41 14.25
C LEU A 12 10.23 24.65 12.94
N ALA A 13 10.30 23.67 12.04
CA ALA A 13 10.96 23.81 10.74
C ALA A 13 10.21 24.81 9.84
N ILE A 14 8.89 24.83 9.92
CA ILE A 14 8.05 25.83 9.26
C ILE A 14 8.22 27.19 9.94
N GLN A 15 8.29 27.27 11.27
CA GLN A 15 8.59 28.52 12.00
C GLN A 15 9.96 29.11 11.65
N MET A 16 10.98 28.27 11.41
CA MET A 16 12.32 28.71 11.00
C MET A 16 12.37 29.25 9.56
N VAL A 17 11.55 28.72 8.65
CA VAL A 17 11.41 29.23 7.27
C VAL A 17 10.55 30.51 7.23
N SER A 18 9.65 30.67 8.19
CA SER A 18 8.68 31.77 8.28
C SER A 18 9.26 33.12 8.76
N SER A 19 10.55 33.23 9.06
CA SER A 19 11.15 34.53 9.45
C SER A 19 11.33 35.50 8.27
N GLU A 20 11.04 35.09 7.03
CA GLU A 20 11.35 35.87 5.82
C GLU A 20 10.16 36.24 4.91
N SER A 21 8.92 35.76 5.12
CA SER A 21 7.80 36.13 4.23
C SER A 21 6.44 36.38 4.91
N GLU A 22 5.82 37.51 4.57
CA GLU A 22 4.50 37.94 5.05
C GLU A 22 3.38 37.23 4.24
N GLY A 23 2.62 36.32 4.88
CA GLY A 23 1.48 35.62 4.25
C GLY A 23 1.03 34.31 4.94
N LEU A 24 1.85 33.77 5.85
CA LEU A 24 1.72 32.42 6.42
C LEU A 24 0.70 32.15 7.55
N PRO A 25 0.05 33.11 8.25
CA PRO A 25 -0.80 32.78 9.40
C PRO A 25 -2.00 31.85 9.10
N GLY A 26 -2.65 32.03 7.94
CA GLY A 26 -3.80 31.21 7.54
C GLY A 26 -3.43 29.80 7.08
N ILE A 27 -2.23 29.64 6.51
CA ILE A 27 -1.68 28.35 6.07
C ILE A 27 -1.29 27.51 7.29
N LEU A 28 -0.67 28.14 8.29
CA LEU A 28 -0.28 27.48 9.55
C LEU A 28 -1.46 26.90 10.31
N GLY A 29 -2.56 27.66 10.43
CA GLY A 29 -3.77 27.18 11.10
C GLY A 29 -4.42 25.98 10.38
N GLY A 30 -4.41 25.98 9.05
CA GLY A 30 -4.88 24.83 8.26
C GLY A 30 -4.05 23.57 8.50
N ILE A 31 -2.72 23.70 8.47
CA ILE A 31 -1.78 22.59 8.69
C ILE A 31 -1.90 22.01 10.11
N GLU A 32 -2.03 22.87 11.14
CA GLU A 32 -2.15 22.42 12.53
C GLU A 32 -3.42 21.58 12.74
N ASN A 33 -4.54 21.99 12.16
CA ASN A 33 -5.80 21.24 12.24
C ASN A 33 -5.68 19.86 11.57
N VAL A 34 -5.10 19.80 10.36
CA VAL A 34 -4.86 18.53 9.66
C VAL A 34 -3.99 17.60 10.50
N ALA A 35 -2.91 18.11 11.11
CA ALA A 35 -1.99 17.34 11.93
C ALA A 35 -2.63 16.77 13.21
N ASN A 36 -3.51 17.55 13.86
CA ASN A 36 -4.22 17.13 15.07
C ASN A 36 -5.22 16.00 14.78
N SER A 37 -5.94 16.09 13.67
CA SER A 37 -6.95 15.09 13.33
C SER A 37 -6.34 13.80 12.82
N ALA A 38 -5.31 13.90 11.98
CA ALA A 38 -4.42 12.79 11.69
C ALA A 38 -3.99 12.02 12.95
N THR A 39 -3.57 12.73 13.99
CA THR A 39 -3.12 12.11 15.25
C THR A 39 -4.25 11.38 15.98
N THR A 40 -5.48 11.89 15.92
CA THR A 40 -6.66 11.25 16.52
C THR A 40 -7.03 9.97 15.78
N PHE A 41 -6.98 9.97 14.44
CA PHE A 41 -7.27 8.80 13.61
C PHE A 41 -6.16 7.75 13.65
N LEU A 42 -4.89 8.14 13.74
CA LEU A 42 -3.77 7.19 13.85
C LEU A 42 -3.93 6.22 15.03
N ASN A 43 -4.52 6.66 16.15
CA ASN A 43 -4.79 5.80 17.29
C ASN A 43 -5.81 4.68 16.97
N THR A 44 -6.71 4.92 16.02
CA THR A 44 -7.68 3.91 15.55
C THR A 44 -7.13 3.09 14.39
N ALA A 45 -6.33 3.71 13.51
CA ALA A 45 -5.81 3.08 12.30
C ALA A 45 -4.67 2.08 12.56
N VAL A 46 -3.87 2.27 13.63
CA VAL A 46 -2.89 1.25 14.08
C VAL A 46 -3.57 -0.02 14.57
N GLU A 47 -4.79 0.07 15.09
CA GLU A 47 -5.50 -1.08 15.65
C GLU A 47 -6.00 -2.03 14.56
N THR A 48 -6.30 -1.58 13.34
CA THR A 48 -6.78 -2.46 12.26
C THR A 48 -5.72 -3.45 11.74
N PRO A 49 -4.51 -3.02 11.30
CA PRO A 49 -3.45 -3.95 10.89
C PRO A 49 -3.05 -4.86 12.06
N ARG A 50 -3.01 -4.30 13.28
CA ARG A 50 -2.76 -5.06 14.51
C ARG A 50 -3.82 -6.12 14.74
N ASN A 51 -5.10 -5.81 14.55
CA ASN A 51 -6.20 -6.75 14.70
C ASN A 51 -6.20 -7.80 13.60
N LEU A 52 -5.86 -7.46 12.35
CA LEU A 52 -5.63 -8.43 11.28
C LEU A 52 -4.48 -9.39 11.63
N LEU A 53 -3.36 -8.87 12.15
CA LEU A 53 -2.24 -9.67 12.65
C LEU A 53 -2.64 -10.57 13.81
N ILE A 54 -3.38 -10.04 14.79
CA ILE A 54 -3.86 -10.79 15.95
C ILE A 54 -4.85 -11.86 15.51
N ASN A 55 -5.80 -11.54 14.62
CA ASN A 55 -6.80 -12.48 14.13
C ASN A 55 -6.16 -13.56 13.26
N ALA A 56 -5.24 -13.20 12.36
CA ALA A 56 -4.43 -14.17 11.62
C ALA A 56 -3.59 -15.04 12.57
N THR A 57 -3.04 -14.47 13.64
CA THR A 57 -2.32 -15.22 14.66
C THR A 57 -3.26 -16.14 15.44
N LYS A 58 -4.46 -15.68 15.83
CA LYS A 58 -5.50 -16.46 16.53
C LYS A 58 -6.02 -17.64 15.69
N LEU A 59 -6.33 -17.38 14.42
CA LEU A 59 -6.73 -18.40 13.44
C LEU A 59 -5.62 -19.44 13.24
N THR A 60 -4.36 -19.05 13.36
CA THR A 60 -3.21 -19.95 13.19
C THR A 60 -2.72 -20.60 14.50
N THR A 61 -2.98 -20.02 15.69
CA THR A 61 -2.59 -20.59 16.99
C THR A 61 -3.31 -21.89 17.30
N GLY A 62 -4.51 -22.12 16.75
CA GLY A 62 -5.21 -23.40 16.89
C GLY A 62 -4.62 -24.54 16.05
N TYR A 63 -3.74 -24.24 15.10
CA TYR A 63 -3.29 -25.21 14.09
C TYR A 63 -1.77 -25.39 13.98
N ILE A 64 -0.95 -24.51 14.57
CA ILE A 64 0.47 -24.42 14.16
C ILE A 64 1.42 -24.17 15.33
N ASP A 65 2.02 -25.26 15.80
CA ASP A 65 3.45 -25.33 16.14
C ASP A 65 4.09 -26.68 15.71
N SER A 66 3.48 -27.36 14.72
CA SER A 66 3.95 -28.65 14.21
C SER A 66 4.97 -28.48 13.08
N ALA A 67 5.86 -29.46 12.92
CA ALA A 67 6.88 -29.49 11.86
C ALA A 67 6.26 -29.41 10.44
N ALA A 68 5.07 -29.99 10.24
CA ALA A 68 4.35 -29.95 8.96
C ALA A 68 3.99 -28.51 8.55
N SER A 69 3.59 -27.68 9.51
CA SER A 69 3.25 -26.30 9.24
C SER A 69 4.47 -25.43 8.94
N LYS A 70 5.59 -25.63 9.65
CA LYS A 70 6.87 -24.97 9.34
C LYS A 70 7.35 -25.32 7.92
N GLY A 71 7.17 -26.57 7.49
CA GLY A 71 7.45 -26.98 6.12
C GLY A 71 6.59 -26.26 5.08
N LEU A 72 5.29 -26.08 5.37
CA LEU A 72 4.33 -25.39 4.51
C LEU A 72 4.66 -23.89 4.38
N GLU A 73 5.03 -23.23 5.49
CA GLU A 73 5.53 -21.85 5.49
C GLU A 73 6.77 -21.67 4.58
N LEU A 74 7.77 -22.55 4.69
CA LEU A 74 8.96 -22.45 3.85
C LEU A 74 8.64 -22.57 2.36
N LYS A 75 7.72 -23.47 2.01
CA LYS A 75 7.34 -23.74 0.61
C LYS A 75 6.51 -22.60 0.02
N ILE A 76 5.57 -22.02 0.77
CA ILE A 76 4.82 -20.83 0.29
C ILE A 76 5.72 -19.60 0.15
N ARG A 77 6.68 -19.39 1.08
CA ARG A 77 7.68 -18.32 0.95
C ARG A 77 8.50 -18.47 -0.34
N ARG A 78 8.99 -19.67 -0.64
CA ARG A 78 9.71 -19.95 -1.90
C ARG A 78 8.86 -19.74 -3.15
N PHE A 79 7.58 -20.05 -3.08
CA PHE A 79 6.66 -19.82 -4.20
C PHE A 79 6.49 -18.32 -4.46
N ILE A 80 6.17 -17.54 -3.42
CA ILE A 80 6.03 -16.07 -3.53
C ILE A 80 7.35 -15.43 -3.99
N ASP A 81 8.49 -15.92 -3.52
CA ASP A 81 9.80 -15.42 -3.94
C ASP A 81 10.10 -15.68 -5.42
N LYS A 82 9.59 -16.78 -6.01
CA LYS A 82 9.68 -16.98 -7.47
C LYS A 82 8.71 -16.10 -8.25
N LEU A 83 7.52 -15.85 -7.70
CA LEU A 83 6.61 -14.88 -8.32
C LEU A 83 7.27 -13.50 -8.36
N ARG A 84 7.96 -13.12 -7.28
CA ARG A 84 8.76 -11.89 -7.19
C ARG A 84 9.73 -11.75 -8.36
N THR A 85 10.56 -12.77 -8.60
CA THR A 85 11.57 -12.73 -9.68
C THR A 85 10.97 -12.71 -11.08
N ARG A 86 9.72 -13.15 -11.23
CA ARG A 86 8.97 -13.13 -12.49
C ARG A 86 8.18 -11.84 -12.71
N MET A 87 7.96 -11.00 -11.70
CA MET A 87 7.16 -9.76 -11.84
C MET A 87 7.57 -8.88 -13.03
N PRO A 88 8.87 -8.62 -13.31
CA PRO A 88 9.25 -7.78 -14.46
C PRO A 88 8.91 -8.38 -15.83
N TYR A 89 8.72 -9.69 -15.92
CA TYR A 89 8.51 -10.43 -17.17
C TYR A 89 7.08 -10.98 -17.31
N GLY A 90 6.34 -11.04 -16.20
CA GLY A 90 5.09 -11.77 -16.11
C GLY A 90 5.28 -13.28 -16.09
N ILE A 91 4.16 -13.99 -16.19
CA ILE A 91 4.10 -15.45 -16.35
C ILE A 91 3.06 -15.74 -17.45
N PRO A 92 3.47 -15.68 -18.73
CA PRO A 92 2.56 -15.82 -19.88
C PRO A 92 1.74 -17.11 -19.86
N GLU A 93 2.32 -18.19 -19.35
CA GLU A 93 1.67 -19.51 -19.24
C GLU A 93 0.47 -19.49 -18.30
N LEU A 94 0.46 -18.55 -17.35
CA LEU A 94 -0.64 -18.33 -16.41
C LEU A 94 -1.50 -17.11 -16.80
N GLY A 95 -1.24 -16.50 -17.96
CA GLY A 95 -1.88 -15.26 -18.38
C GLY A 95 -1.54 -14.06 -17.51
N ILE A 96 -0.48 -14.14 -16.69
CA ILE A 96 -0.05 -13.06 -15.81
C ILE A 96 0.83 -12.10 -16.64
N PRO A 97 0.42 -10.84 -16.85
CA PRO A 97 1.26 -9.88 -17.55
C PRO A 97 2.46 -9.48 -16.68
N PRO A 98 3.46 -8.77 -17.24
CA PRO A 98 4.43 -8.05 -16.42
C PRO A 98 3.74 -7.21 -15.35
N LEU A 99 4.18 -7.37 -14.11
CA LEU A 99 3.74 -6.64 -12.93
C LEU A 99 4.77 -5.59 -12.48
N GLU A 100 5.84 -5.40 -13.26
CA GLU A 100 6.80 -4.31 -13.09
C GLU A 100 7.39 -3.85 -14.44
N PRO A 101 7.35 -2.54 -14.77
CA PRO A 101 6.56 -1.54 -14.05
C PRO A 101 5.08 -1.87 -14.15
N TYR A 102 4.35 -1.60 -13.08
CA TYR A 102 2.92 -1.77 -13.03
C TYR A 102 2.23 -0.49 -13.51
N ARG A 103 1.19 -0.62 -14.33
CA ARG A 103 0.46 0.53 -14.88
C ARG A 103 -0.97 0.54 -14.36
N LEU A 104 -1.41 1.70 -13.92
CA LEU A 104 -2.78 1.99 -13.51
C LEU A 104 -3.28 3.16 -14.36
N ASP A 105 -4.46 2.98 -14.96
CA ASP A 105 -5.00 3.97 -15.89
C ASP A 105 -5.40 5.26 -15.16
N GLU A 106 -6.16 5.11 -14.06
CA GLU A 106 -6.70 6.24 -13.31
C GLU A 106 -6.91 5.88 -11.83
N LEU A 107 -6.73 6.87 -10.96
CA LEU A 107 -7.11 6.81 -9.55
C LEU A 107 -7.74 8.14 -9.11
N ASP A 108 -9.01 8.07 -8.74
CA ASP A 108 -9.75 9.18 -8.16
C ASP A 108 -9.74 9.13 -6.64
N ILE A 109 -9.30 10.23 -6.02
CA ILE A 109 -9.28 10.40 -4.57
C ILE A 109 -10.09 11.64 -4.23
N HIS A 110 -11.16 11.43 -3.46
CA HIS A 110 -11.93 12.51 -2.87
C HIS A 110 -11.76 12.49 -1.35
N VAL A 111 -11.33 13.60 -0.80
CA VAL A 111 -11.21 13.82 0.64
C VAL A 111 -12.28 14.82 1.04
N ASP A 112 -13.24 14.39 1.85
CA ASP A 112 -14.22 15.29 2.47
C ASP A 112 -14.21 15.06 3.97
N ASN A 113 -13.41 15.85 4.67
CA ASN A 113 -13.20 15.69 6.11
C ASN A 113 -13.10 17.07 6.77
N LEU A 114 -13.83 17.30 7.86
CA LEU A 114 -13.89 18.61 8.52
C LEU A 114 -12.53 19.17 8.96
N ASP A 115 -11.57 18.29 9.23
CA ASP A 115 -10.27 18.67 9.74
C ASP A 115 -9.17 18.70 8.66
N ILE A 116 -9.36 17.94 7.58
CA ILE A 116 -8.44 17.92 6.42
C ILE A 116 -8.87 18.91 5.34
N GLY A 117 -10.16 19.12 5.15
CA GLY A 117 -10.76 19.93 4.09
C GLY A 117 -11.47 19.11 3.02
N ASN A 118 -11.80 19.77 1.92
CA ASN A 118 -12.48 19.19 0.76
C ASN A 118 -11.52 19.21 -0.43
N ILE A 119 -10.95 18.07 -0.80
CA ILE A 119 -9.87 17.97 -1.80
C ILE A 119 -10.23 16.88 -2.80
N SER A 120 -10.08 17.17 -4.09
CA SER A 120 -10.20 16.20 -5.17
C SER A 120 -8.86 16.06 -5.88
N ILE A 121 -8.38 14.83 -6.01
CA ILE A 121 -7.15 14.47 -6.70
C ILE A 121 -7.50 13.40 -7.73
N VAL A 122 -7.15 13.66 -8.98
CA VAL A 122 -7.20 12.67 -10.07
C VAL A 122 -5.76 12.37 -10.45
N LEU A 123 -5.40 11.09 -10.49
CA LEU A 123 -4.11 10.61 -10.98
C LEU A 123 -4.33 9.76 -12.23
N GLU A 124 -3.60 10.04 -13.30
CA GLU A 124 -3.73 9.36 -14.59
C GLU A 124 -2.37 8.83 -15.05
N ASP A 125 -2.37 7.82 -15.92
CA ASP A 125 -1.17 7.23 -16.53
C ASP A 125 -0.10 6.85 -15.48
N ILE A 126 -0.54 6.26 -14.37
CA ILE A 126 0.31 5.98 -13.22
C ILE A 126 1.20 4.78 -13.55
N VAL A 127 2.50 4.95 -13.37
CA VAL A 127 3.51 3.90 -13.53
C VAL A 127 4.22 3.67 -12.21
N LEU A 128 4.13 2.46 -11.68
CA LEU A 128 4.77 2.03 -10.43
C LEU A 128 5.97 1.13 -10.72
N TYR A 129 7.08 1.41 -10.05
CA TYR A 129 8.34 0.67 -10.14
C TYR A 129 8.71 0.09 -8.77
N ASN A 130 9.69 -0.82 -8.77
CA ASN A 130 10.28 -1.44 -7.59
C ASN A 130 9.33 -2.33 -6.77
N LEU A 131 8.14 -2.69 -7.29
CA LEU A 131 7.21 -3.58 -6.58
C LEU A 131 7.84 -4.96 -6.31
N SER A 132 8.69 -5.47 -7.21
CA SER A 132 9.42 -6.74 -7.06
C SER A 132 10.56 -6.70 -6.04
N THR A 133 10.87 -5.54 -5.45
CA THR A 133 11.88 -5.43 -4.37
C THR A 133 11.35 -5.91 -3.02
N PHE A 134 10.09 -6.36 -2.98
CA PHE A 134 9.42 -6.73 -1.75
C PHE A 134 10.14 -7.83 -0.94
N VAL A 135 9.93 -7.80 0.37
CA VAL A 135 10.46 -8.76 1.35
C VAL A 135 9.30 -9.44 2.05
N ILE A 136 9.33 -10.77 2.11
CA ILE A 136 8.31 -11.57 2.80
C ILE A 136 8.66 -11.63 4.29
N ASN A 137 8.04 -10.78 5.11
CA ASN A 137 8.23 -10.78 6.56
C ASN A 137 7.63 -12.05 7.17
N LYS A 138 6.40 -12.39 6.76
CA LYS A 138 5.66 -13.57 7.22
C LYS A 138 4.78 -14.09 6.08
N ALA A 139 4.74 -15.40 5.89
CA ALA A 139 3.75 -16.02 5.02
C ALA A 139 3.32 -17.34 5.64
N LYS A 140 2.02 -17.55 5.76
CA LYS A 140 1.43 -18.77 6.32
C LYS A 140 0.33 -19.25 5.39
N LEU A 141 0.33 -20.56 5.17
CA LEU A 141 -0.73 -21.27 4.49
C LEU A 141 -1.20 -22.38 5.43
N SER A 142 -2.50 -22.46 5.66
CA SER A 142 -3.13 -23.62 6.29
C SER A 142 -3.95 -24.35 5.24
N LEU A 143 -3.90 -25.69 5.24
CA LEU A 143 -4.78 -26.52 4.41
C LEU A 143 -6.03 -26.98 5.18
N ILE A 144 -6.01 -26.90 6.52
CA ILE A 144 -7.17 -27.18 7.38
C ILE A 144 -7.78 -25.83 7.78
N GLY A 145 -9.00 -25.55 7.32
CA GLY A 145 -9.54 -24.18 7.32
C GLY A 145 -8.72 -23.31 6.36
N PRO A 146 -8.82 -23.56 5.05
CA PRO A 146 -7.78 -23.22 4.08
C PRO A 146 -7.55 -21.72 4.01
N THR A 147 -6.53 -21.24 4.68
CA THR A 147 -6.29 -19.81 4.90
C THR A 147 -4.89 -19.45 4.46
N PHE A 148 -4.76 -18.28 3.86
CA PHE A 148 -3.50 -17.67 3.48
C PHE A 148 -3.35 -16.35 4.21
N ALA A 149 -2.21 -16.14 4.85
CA ALA A 149 -1.87 -14.86 5.47
C ALA A 149 -0.45 -14.47 5.12
N ALA A 150 -0.25 -13.22 4.73
CA ALA A 150 1.06 -12.66 4.41
C ALA A 150 1.26 -11.28 5.03
N ASN A 151 2.50 -11.00 5.39
CA ASN A 151 3.01 -9.69 5.71
C ASN A 151 4.23 -9.46 4.81
N ILE A 152 4.16 -8.42 3.99
CA ILE A 152 5.15 -8.07 2.98
C ILE A 152 5.58 -6.62 3.19
N SER A 153 6.87 -6.35 3.12
CA SER A 153 7.42 -4.99 3.05
C SER A 153 7.88 -4.68 1.63
N ILE A 154 7.68 -3.47 1.14
CA ILE A 154 8.38 -2.94 -0.04
C ILE A 154 9.22 -1.75 0.43
N PRO A 155 10.57 -1.84 0.37
CA PRO A 155 11.43 -0.78 0.89
C PRO A 155 11.18 0.58 0.23
N GLU A 156 10.99 0.58 -1.09
CA GLU A 156 10.77 1.78 -1.88
C GLU A 156 9.88 1.44 -3.08
N ILE A 157 8.84 2.23 -3.29
CA ILE A 157 8.00 2.23 -4.49
C ILE A 157 8.18 3.58 -5.16
N TYR A 158 8.65 3.58 -6.40
CA TYR A 158 8.69 4.79 -7.22
C TYR A 158 7.42 4.85 -8.08
N ALA A 159 6.75 5.99 -8.10
CA ALA A 159 5.56 6.25 -8.89
C ALA A 159 5.75 7.52 -9.72
N GLU A 160 5.25 7.49 -10.95
CA GLU A 160 5.15 8.69 -11.79
C GLU A 160 3.87 8.66 -12.62
N GLY A 161 3.41 9.81 -13.07
CA GLY A 161 2.19 9.93 -13.87
C GLY A 161 1.75 11.39 -13.98
N LEU A 162 0.46 11.57 -14.26
CA LEU A 162 -0.19 12.88 -14.33
C LEU A 162 -1.09 13.06 -13.11
N TYR A 163 -1.21 14.30 -12.64
CA TYR A 163 -2.12 14.66 -11.56
C TYR A 163 -2.94 15.88 -11.92
N ASN A 164 -4.13 15.95 -11.32
CA ASN A 164 -4.95 17.15 -11.23
C ASN A 164 -5.48 17.25 -9.80
N ILE A 165 -5.14 18.33 -9.11
CA ILE A 165 -5.58 18.60 -7.74
C ILE A 165 -6.39 19.89 -7.68
N SER A 166 -7.50 19.84 -6.96
CA SER A 166 -8.32 21.01 -6.65
C SER A 166 -8.99 20.87 -5.29
N GLY A 167 -9.34 21.99 -4.67
CA GLY A 167 -10.14 22.01 -3.44
C GLY A 167 -9.57 22.93 -2.39
N VAL A 168 -9.91 22.69 -1.13
CA VAL A 168 -9.50 23.50 0.01
C VAL A 168 -8.90 22.57 1.07
N LEU A 169 -7.65 22.83 1.45
CA LEU A 169 -6.99 22.18 2.58
C LEU A 169 -7.30 22.96 3.87
N GLY A 170 -7.71 22.23 4.90
CA GLY A 170 -8.32 22.78 6.11
C GLY A 170 -9.58 23.56 5.74
N ASN A 171 -9.53 24.87 5.95
CA ASN A 171 -10.61 25.81 5.59
C ASN A 171 -10.09 27.10 4.92
N THR A 172 -8.81 27.13 4.54
CA THR A 172 -8.11 28.38 4.22
C THR A 172 -7.19 28.31 3.02
N VAL A 173 -6.70 27.13 2.65
CA VAL A 173 -5.69 26.99 1.58
C VAL A 173 -6.35 26.39 0.35
N ASP A 174 -6.62 27.23 -0.65
CA ASP A 174 -7.11 26.78 -1.95
C ASP A 174 -5.99 26.01 -2.66
N LEU A 175 -6.21 24.73 -2.93
CA LEU A 175 -5.31 23.89 -3.69
C LEU A 175 -5.69 23.93 -5.16
N LYS A 176 -4.70 24.14 -6.02
CA LYS A 176 -4.86 24.03 -7.48
C LYS A 176 -3.55 23.63 -8.12
N GLY A 177 -3.60 22.67 -9.04
CA GLY A 177 -2.47 22.34 -9.88
C GLY A 177 -2.77 21.17 -10.80
N ALA A 178 -2.11 21.13 -11.94
CA ALA A 178 -2.18 19.99 -12.85
C ALA A 178 -0.86 19.88 -13.62
N GLY A 179 -0.35 18.66 -13.73
CA GLY A 179 0.93 18.41 -14.38
C GLY A 179 1.43 16.99 -14.13
N SER A 180 2.74 16.80 -14.28
CA SER A 180 3.38 15.52 -13.95
C SER A 180 3.64 15.43 -12.45
N PHE A 181 3.49 14.24 -11.88
CA PHE A 181 3.98 13.95 -10.54
C PHE A 181 5.07 12.88 -10.55
N LYS A 182 5.91 12.93 -9.52
CA LYS A 182 6.83 11.84 -9.13
C LYS A 182 6.70 11.62 -7.64
N ALA A 183 6.65 10.37 -7.21
CA ALA A 183 6.57 10.03 -5.80
C ALA A 183 7.46 8.84 -5.44
N ASN A 184 8.11 8.91 -4.27
CA ASN A 184 8.79 7.78 -3.65
C ASN A 184 8.07 7.44 -2.35
N VAL A 185 7.47 6.25 -2.27
CA VAL A 185 6.85 5.71 -1.05
C VAL A 185 7.88 4.83 -0.37
N TYR A 186 8.16 5.09 0.91
CA TYR A 186 9.16 4.36 1.68
C TYR A 186 8.53 3.48 2.75
N ASP A 187 9.10 2.27 2.88
CA ASP A 187 8.71 1.25 3.84
C ASP A 187 7.21 0.93 3.82
N PHE A 188 6.69 0.66 2.61
CA PHE A 188 5.32 0.21 2.42
C PHE A 188 5.14 -1.18 3.05
N GLN A 189 4.14 -1.33 3.91
CA GLN A 189 3.76 -2.58 4.55
C GLN A 189 2.43 -3.03 3.98
N LEU A 190 2.34 -4.30 3.60
CA LEU A 190 1.12 -4.93 3.11
C LEU A 190 0.79 -6.15 3.98
N TYR A 191 -0.42 -6.15 4.51
CA TYR A 191 -1.01 -7.24 5.27
C TYR A 191 -2.12 -7.85 4.45
N VAL A 192 -2.09 -9.17 4.29
CA VAL A 192 -3.12 -9.92 3.57
C VAL A 192 -3.58 -11.07 4.45
N ASN A 193 -4.89 -11.28 4.49
CA ASN A 193 -5.53 -12.46 5.03
C ASN A 193 -6.63 -12.92 4.08
N SER A 194 -6.69 -14.21 3.79
CA SER A 194 -7.65 -14.76 2.84
C SER A 194 -8.08 -16.14 3.28
N LEU A 195 -9.39 -16.39 3.19
CA LEU A 195 -9.93 -17.74 3.15
C LEU A 195 -9.93 -18.22 1.69
N LEU A 196 -9.34 -19.37 1.44
CA LEU A 196 -9.29 -20.00 0.13
C LEU A 196 -10.48 -20.94 -0.06
N GLY A 197 -10.93 -21.06 -1.29
CA GLY A 197 -11.86 -22.09 -1.73
C GLY A 197 -11.22 -22.98 -2.80
N PHE A 198 -11.78 -24.17 -2.97
CA PHE A 198 -11.35 -25.13 -3.99
C PHE A 198 -12.55 -25.56 -4.81
N HIS A 199 -12.62 -25.08 -6.06
CA HIS A 199 -13.62 -25.53 -7.02
C HIS A 199 -13.02 -25.49 -8.42
N LYS A 200 -12.60 -26.65 -8.93
CA LYS A 200 -11.84 -26.82 -10.20
C LYS A 200 -10.46 -26.12 -10.24
N GLY A 201 -10.19 -25.23 -9.29
CA GLY A 201 -8.93 -24.54 -9.01
C GLY A 201 -9.01 -23.85 -7.65
N VAL A 202 -7.97 -23.13 -7.27
CA VAL A 202 -7.95 -22.31 -6.06
C VAL A 202 -8.61 -20.96 -6.34
N TYR A 203 -9.32 -20.41 -5.37
CA TYR A 203 -9.83 -19.05 -5.42
C TYR A 203 -9.88 -18.41 -4.03
N LEU A 204 -9.87 -17.09 -3.98
CA LEU A 204 -10.07 -16.31 -2.77
C LEU A 204 -11.57 -16.27 -2.45
N LYS A 205 -11.99 -16.99 -1.41
CA LYS A 205 -13.35 -16.92 -0.86
C LYS A 205 -13.56 -15.63 -0.07
N THR A 206 -12.53 -15.19 0.64
CA THR A 206 -12.41 -13.84 1.20
C THR A 206 -11.04 -13.30 0.85
N PHE A 207 -10.91 -11.98 0.77
CA PHE A 207 -9.62 -11.32 0.58
C PHE A 207 -9.67 -10.03 1.38
N ASP A 208 -9.02 -10.04 2.53
CA ASP A 208 -8.88 -8.91 3.42
C ASP A 208 -7.45 -8.39 3.30
N MET A 209 -7.29 -7.12 2.99
CA MET A 209 -5.99 -6.47 2.92
C MET A 209 -5.97 -5.18 3.72
N ASP A 210 -4.80 -4.83 4.17
CA ASP A 210 -4.51 -3.54 4.79
C ASP A 210 -3.07 -3.16 4.45
N PHE A 211 -2.79 -1.88 4.45
CA PHE A 211 -1.46 -1.38 4.13
C PHE A 211 -1.08 -0.21 5.00
N SER A 212 0.20 0.09 5.10
CA SER A 212 0.69 1.34 5.66
C SER A 212 1.98 1.76 4.95
N LEU A 213 2.39 2.99 5.13
CA LEU A 213 3.69 3.49 4.67
C LEU A 213 4.31 4.35 5.76
N ARG A 214 5.64 4.40 5.82
CA ARG A 214 6.33 5.26 6.79
C ARG A 214 6.34 6.72 6.33
N SER A 215 6.68 6.93 5.07
CA SER A 215 6.83 8.27 4.50
C SER A 215 6.67 8.24 2.99
N ILE A 216 6.40 9.40 2.41
CA ILE A 216 6.33 9.58 0.97
C ILE A 216 7.00 10.91 0.62
N ASP A 217 7.81 10.91 -0.44
CA ASP A 217 8.29 12.13 -1.09
C ASP A 217 7.45 12.34 -2.34
N ILE A 218 6.89 13.53 -2.54
CA ILE A 218 6.08 13.87 -3.70
C ILE A 218 6.67 15.13 -4.35
N ASN A 219 6.77 15.10 -5.67
CA ASN A 219 7.08 16.26 -6.49
C ASN A 219 5.93 16.47 -7.49
N LEU A 220 5.35 17.66 -7.46
CA LEU A 220 4.24 18.06 -8.32
C LEU A 220 4.70 19.19 -9.25
N GLY A 221 4.68 18.96 -10.55
CA GLY A 221 5.00 20.00 -11.54
C GLY A 221 3.80 20.92 -11.78
N ASN A 222 4.03 22.24 -11.82
CA ASN A 222 3.00 23.28 -11.98
C ASN A 222 1.96 23.31 -10.83
N PHE A 223 2.41 23.10 -9.60
CA PHE A 223 1.56 23.24 -8.43
C PHE A 223 1.49 24.71 -7.98
N MET A 224 0.29 25.25 -7.81
CA MET A 224 0.00 26.61 -7.32
C MET A 224 0.54 27.79 -8.15
N ASP A 225 1.12 27.53 -9.32
CA ASP A 225 1.73 28.55 -10.20
C ASP A 225 2.79 29.45 -9.50
N ASP A 226 3.33 28.99 -8.36
CA ASP A 226 4.31 29.69 -7.51
C ASP A 226 5.33 28.68 -6.95
N ASP A 227 6.58 28.82 -7.36
CA ASP A 227 7.66 27.89 -7.02
C ASP A 227 8.00 27.89 -5.52
N GLU A 228 7.94 29.04 -4.85
CA GLU A 228 8.25 29.15 -3.41
C GLU A 228 7.14 28.49 -2.58
N LEU A 229 5.88 28.76 -2.94
CA LEU A 229 4.74 28.13 -2.29
C LEU A 229 4.69 26.62 -2.55
N SER A 230 5.05 26.20 -3.76
CA SER A 230 5.21 24.78 -4.12
C SER A 230 6.23 24.07 -3.23
N ASP A 231 7.41 24.67 -3.01
CA ASP A 231 8.44 24.10 -2.14
C ASP A 231 7.99 23.96 -0.68
N VAL A 232 7.24 24.95 -0.17
CA VAL A 232 6.63 24.87 1.16
C VAL A 232 5.62 23.72 1.22
N MET A 233 4.72 23.64 0.25
CA MET A 233 3.66 22.63 0.21
C MET A 233 4.18 21.22 -0.03
N ASN A 234 5.28 21.05 -0.76
CA ASN A 234 5.96 19.76 -0.91
C ASN A 234 6.42 19.21 0.46
N LYS A 235 6.93 20.06 1.35
CA LYS A 235 7.28 19.67 2.72
C LYS A 235 6.04 19.28 3.53
N VAL A 236 4.95 20.02 3.35
CA VAL A 236 3.65 19.73 3.99
C VAL A 236 3.13 18.36 3.54
N PHE A 237 3.08 18.09 2.23
CA PHE A 237 2.63 16.79 1.72
C PHE A 237 3.51 15.63 2.19
N LYS A 238 4.83 15.80 2.18
CA LYS A 238 5.78 14.80 2.68
C LYS A 238 5.46 14.36 4.12
N GLU A 239 5.04 15.29 4.95
CA GLU A 239 4.71 15.00 6.35
C GLU A 239 3.27 14.54 6.57
N LEU A 240 2.31 15.14 5.87
CA LEU A 240 0.89 14.90 6.11
C LEU A 240 0.35 13.71 5.34
N THR A 241 0.85 13.41 4.14
CA THR A 241 0.29 12.36 3.28
C THR A 241 0.21 10.99 3.96
N PRO A 242 1.22 10.48 4.69
CA PRO A 242 1.08 9.21 5.40
C PRO A 242 -0.11 9.22 6.37
N LYS A 243 -0.36 10.36 7.01
CA LYS A 243 -1.46 10.52 7.96
C LYS A 243 -2.80 10.68 7.27
N VAL A 244 -2.86 11.46 6.18
CA VAL A 244 -4.07 11.63 5.36
C VAL A 244 -4.51 10.30 4.78
N ILE A 245 -3.56 9.50 4.28
CA ILE A 245 -3.83 8.15 3.77
C ILE A 245 -4.54 7.30 4.83
N GLU A 246 -4.12 7.33 6.08
CA GLU A 246 -4.81 6.59 7.16
C GLU A 246 -6.25 7.08 7.39
N VAL A 247 -6.53 8.38 7.22
CA VAL A 247 -7.87 8.95 7.37
C VAL A 247 -8.80 8.54 6.23
N ILE A 248 -8.31 8.57 4.99
CA ILE A 248 -9.12 8.27 3.79
C ILE A 248 -9.14 6.77 3.45
N LYS A 249 -8.28 5.98 4.10
CA LYS A 249 -8.18 4.53 3.87
C LYS A 249 -9.52 3.81 3.91
N PRO A 250 -10.44 4.07 4.86
CA PRO A 250 -11.74 3.41 4.89
C PRO A 250 -12.54 3.56 3.59
N ASP A 251 -12.34 4.66 2.86
CA ASP A 251 -13.05 4.96 1.61
C ASP A 251 -12.33 4.36 0.39
N ILE A 252 -10.99 4.40 0.35
CA ILE A 252 -10.21 3.91 -0.82
C ILE A 252 -9.88 2.41 -0.76
N LEU A 253 -9.71 1.85 0.45
CA LEU A 253 -9.25 0.47 0.64
C LEU A 253 -10.21 -0.58 0.06
N PRO A 254 -11.55 -0.46 0.19
CA PRO A 254 -12.47 -1.43 -0.41
C PRO A 254 -12.30 -1.56 -1.93
N GLY A 255 -12.06 -0.45 -2.63
CA GLY A 255 -11.81 -0.43 -4.07
C GLY A 255 -10.50 -1.14 -4.43
N ILE A 256 -9.41 -0.79 -3.73
CA ILE A 256 -8.10 -1.43 -3.89
C ILE A 256 -8.19 -2.94 -3.62
N GLN A 257 -8.86 -3.33 -2.53
CA GLN A 257 -9.06 -4.72 -2.14
C GLN A 257 -9.82 -5.51 -3.20
N SER A 258 -10.90 -4.93 -3.74
CA SER A 258 -11.66 -5.54 -4.83
C SER A 258 -10.80 -5.75 -6.08
N TYR A 259 -10.07 -4.72 -6.48
CA TYR A 259 -9.19 -4.75 -7.64
C TYR A 259 -8.08 -5.81 -7.52
N VAL A 260 -7.31 -5.78 -6.42
CA VAL A 260 -6.23 -6.74 -6.17
C VAL A 260 -6.79 -8.16 -6.03
N GLY A 261 -7.90 -8.33 -5.31
CA GLY A 261 -8.56 -9.63 -5.15
C GLY A 261 -9.02 -10.22 -6.49
N SER A 262 -9.58 -9.41 -7.39
CA SER A 262 -9.95 -9.85 -8.74
C SER A 262 -8.73 -10.31 -9.53
N LYS A 263 -7.65 -9.53 -9.53
CA LYS A 263 -6.41 -9.86 -10.25
C LYS A 263 -5.75 -11.14 -9.72
N ILE A 264 -5.75 -11.34 -8.40
CA ILE A 264 -5.28 -12.60 -7.81
C ILE A 264 -6.20 -13.75 -8.25
N ASN A 265 -7.52 -13.61 -8.18
CA ASN A 265 -8.44 -14.67 -8.60
C ASN A 265 -8.26 -15.05 -10.08
N GLU A 266 -8.19 -14.07 -10.98
CA GLU A 266 -7.91 -14.28 -12.41
C GLU A 266 -6.65 -15.13 -12.62
N THR A 267 -5.64 -14.92 -11.76
CA THR A 267 -4.37 -15.63 -11.77
C THR A 267 -4.44 -17.03 -11.15
N VAL A 268 -4.99 -17.16 -9.94
CA VAL A 268 -4.91 -18.40 -9.15
C VAL A 268 -5.97 -19.43 -9.54
N HIS A 269 -7.02 -19.03 -10.27
CA HIS A 269 -8.03 -19.97 -10.78
C HIS A 269 -7.44 -21.07 -11.68
N GLN A 270 -6.30 -20.81 -12.31
CA GLN A 270 -5.58 -21.78 -13.14
C GLN A 270 -4.72 -22.76 -12.31
N ILE A 271 -4.49 -22.46 -11.02
CA ILE A 271 -3.67 -23.27 -10.13
C ILE A 271 -4.55 -24.29 -9.41
N THR A 272 -4.23 -25.58 -9.53
CA THR A 272 -4.95 -26.64 -8.83
C THR A 272 -4.36 -26.92 -7.45
N LEU A 273 -5.15 -27.56 -6.58
CA LEU A 273 -4.64 -28.05 -5.29
C LEU A 273 -3.49 -29.06 -5.49
N LYS A 274 -3.48 -29.83 -6.59
CA LYS A 274 -2.38 -30.74 -6.93
C LYS A 274 -1.10 -29.96 -7.26
N ASP A 275 -1.22 -28.86 -8.00
CA ASP A 275 -0.07 -28.00 -8.32
C ASP A 275 0.49 -27.39 -7.05
N ILE A 276 -0.38 -26.87 -6.18
CA ILE A 276 0.00 -26.41 -4.84
C ILE A 276 0.68 -27.53 -4.05
N ILE A 277 0.08 -28.73 -3.93
CA ILE A 277 0.67 -29.86 -3.19
C ILE A 277 2.02 -30.29 -3.79
N SER A 278 2.21 -30.23 -5.11
CA SER A 278 3.49 -30.57 -5.75
C SER A 278 4.59 -29.55 -5.43
N VAL A 279 4.29 -28.23 -5.49
CA VAL A 279 5.16 -27.15 -5.00
C VAL A 279 5.49 -27.36 -3.53
N LEU A 280 4.48 -27.76 -2.77
CA LEU A 280 4.56 -27.98 -1.34
C LEU A 280 5.00 -29.41 -0.96
N GLY A 281 5.40 -30.26 -1.90
CA GLY A 281 5.64 -31.69 -1.69
C GLY A 281 7.11 -32.03 -1.87
N ASN A 282 7.68 -31.66 -3.01
CA ASN A 282 9.01 -32.10 -3.43
C ASN A 282 10.16 -31.22 -2.90
N ASN A 283 11.26 -31.86 -2.48
CA ASN A 283 12.55 -31.19 -2.22
C ASN A 283 13.30 -30.80 -3.51
N GLU A 284 12.80 -31.23 -4.67
CA GLU A 284 13.28 -30.78 -5.97
C GLU A 284 12.12 -30.21 -6.77
N ILE A 285 12.24 -28.93 -7.12
CA ILE A 285 11.34 -28.13 -7.96
C ILE A 285 11.30 -28.63 -9.43
N ARG A 286 11.76 -29.85 -9.71
CA ARG A 286 11.92 -30.38 -11.08
C ARG A 286 10.60 -30.66 -11.79
N GLU A 287 9.46 -30.68 -11.10
CA GLU A 287 8.15 -30.83 -11.76
C GLU A 287 7.57 -29.51 -12.30
N PHE A 288 8.16 -28.36 -11.97
CA PHE A 288 7.83 -27.07 -12.59
C PHE A 288 8.86 -26.61 -13.60
N THR A 289 9.84 -27.42 -14.01
CA THR A 289 10.68 -27.02 -15.16
C THR A 289 9.83 -26.81 -16.43
N HIS A 290 8.69 -27.47 -16.55
CA HIS A 290 7.80 -27.25 -17.70
C HIS A 290 6.89 -26.02 -17.58
N ILE A 291 6.78 -25.41 -16.39
CA ILE A 291 5.90 -24.27 -16.09
C ILE A 291 6.70 -23.01 -15.72
N ILE A 292 7.95 -23.16 -15.26
CA ILE A 292 8.82 -22.10 -14.76
C ILE A 292 10.22 -22.15 -15.39
N ALA A 293 10.60 -23.20 -16.13
CA ALA A 293 11.87 -23.24 -16.85
C ALA A 293 11.66 -23.20 -18.37
N VAL A 294 11.34 -22.00 -18.87
CA VAL A 294 12.00 -21.32 -20.00
C VAL A 294 12.02 -19.82 -19.68
#